data_AF-A0A2G2W5K6-F1
#
_entry.id   AF-A0A2G2W5K6-F1
#
_cell.length_a   1.000
_cell.length_b   1.000
_cell.length_c   1.000
_cell.angle_alpha   90.00
_cell.angle_beta   90.00
_cell.angle_gamma   90.00
#
_symmetry.space_group_name_H-M   'P 1'
#
loop_
_entity.id
_entity.type
_entity.pdbx_description
1 polymer ?
#
loop_
_entity_poly.entity_id
_entity_poly.type
_entity_poly.pdbx_seq_one_letter_code
_entity_poly.pdbx_strand_id
1 'polypeptide(L)'
;MGNEFRRIGCICIYRSFDFRAYLNYWFSLCMAKGGIGMVLAPEYSDNKKKNGKNKIETVMNSIQFPLLDRTAPNSVISTTLNDLSNWSRLSSLWPLLYGTSCCFIEFASLIGSRFDFDRYGLVPRSSPRQADLILTAGTVTMKMAPSLVRLYEQMPEPKYVIAMGACTITGGMFSTDSYSTVRGVDKLIPVDVYLPGCPPKPEAVIDAITKLRKKISRELYEDRIRSQRVNRCFTTNHKFHVRRSIHTGNYDQRVLYQPPSTSEIPTEIFSKYKNSVSSPELVN
;
A
#
# COMPACT_ATOMS: atom_id res chain seq x y z
N MET A 1 45.28 25.03 21.45
CA MET A 1 45.95 23.73 21.67
C MET A 1 45.33 22.72 20.71
N GLY A 2 46.12 22.28 19.71
CA GLY A 2 45.91 21.08 18.89
C GLY A 2 44.63 20.96 18.04
N ASN A 3 44.62 21.56 16.84
CA ASN A 3 43.68 21.19 15.77
C ASN A 3 44.25 20.00 14.98
N GLU A 4 43.70 18.80 15.15
CA GLU A 4 43.98 17.67 14.25
C GLU A 4 42.92 17.60 13.14
N PHE A 5 43.35 17.84 11.90
CA PHE A 5 42.57 17.57 10.70
C PHE A 5 42.72 16.10 10.32
N ARG A 6 41.72 15.26 10.65
CA ARG A 6 41.64 13.89 10.11
C ARG A 6 40.87 13.88 8.79
N ARG A 7 41.56 13.51 7.69
CA ARG A 7 40.95 13.16 6.41
C ARG A 7 40.20 11.84 6.55
N ILE A 8 38.87 11.90 6.52
CA ILE A 8 38.00 10.80 6.09
C ILE A 8 37.44 11.23 4.72
N GLY A 9 37.39 10.32 3.75
CA GLY A 9 37.26 10.59 2.31
C GLY A 9 36.39 11.79 1.89
N CYS A 10 36.94 12.60 0.97
CA CYS A 10 36.29 13.60 0.09
C CYS A 10 35.09 14.43 0.61
N ILE A 11 35.02 14.76 1.91
CA ILE A 11 34.06 15.75 2.43
C ILE A 11 34.84 16.77 3.27
N CYS A 12 34.90 18.02 2.81
CA CYS A 12 35.41 19.15 3.59
C CYS A 12 34.43 19.49 4.72
N ILE A 13 34.66 18.93 5.91
CA ILE A 13 33.94 19.30 7.14
C ILE A 13 34.58 20.58 7.70
N TYR A 14 33.79 21.64 7.82
CA TYR A 14 34.31 22.97 8.22
C TYR A 14 34.30 23.20 9.73
N ARG A 15 33.44 22.52 10.50
CA ARG A 15 33.33 22.64 11.97
C ARG A 15 32.36 21.61 12.54
N SER A 16 32.75 20.95 13.62
CA SER A 16 31.86 20.12 14.45
C SER A 16 31.62 20.82 15.79
N PHE A 17 30.37 20.88 16.23
CA PHE A 17 30.01 21.32 17.59
C PHE A 17 29.40 20.14 18.34
N ASP A 18 29.93 19.90 19.53
CA ASP A 18 29.60 18.79 20.39
C ASP A 18 28.80 19.28 21.60
N PHE A 19 27.57 18.78 21.74
CA PHE A 19 26.69 19.11 22.86
C PHE A 19 26.38 17.86 23.69
N ARG A 20 26.57 17.97 25.01
CA ARG A 20 26.25 16.91 25.98
C ARG A 20 24.85 17.13 26.53
N ALA A 21 23.86 16.37 26.04
CA ALA A 21 22.47 16.55 26.45
C ALA A 21 22.03 15.65 27.61
N TYR A 22 22.56 14.42 27.74
CA TYR A 22 22.26 13.50 28.86
C TYR A 22 23.41 12.51 29.09
N LEU A 23 23.48 11.89 30.28
CA LEU A 23 24.47 10.84 30.59
C LEU A 23 24.41 9.75 29.50
N ASN A 24 25.51 9.62 28.75
CA ASN A 24 25.81 8.62 27.72
C ASN A 24 25.31 8.85 26.29
N TYR A 25 24.92 10.08 25.91
CA TYR A 25 24.67 10.40 24.49
C TYR A 25 25.43 11.65 24.03
N TRP A 26 26.26 11.46 23.00
CA TRP A 26 26.99 12.52 22.31
C TRP A 26 26.27 12.86 21.02
N PHE A 27 25.86 14.11 20.85
CA PHE A 27 25.33 14.61 19.58
C PHE A 27 26.43 15.41 18.87
N SER A 28 26.82 14.98 17.68
CA SER A 28 27.74 15.74 16.84
C SER A 28 26.98 16.42 15.71
N LEU A 29 27.02 17.75 15.70
CA LEU A 29 26.39 18.56 14.67
C LEU A 29 27.39 18.76 13.52
N CYS A 30 27.15 18.11 12.38
CA CYS A 30 27.94 18.33 11.16
C CYS A 30 27.25 19.34 10.24
N MET A 31 27.94 20.44 9.96
CA MET A 31 27.52 21.44 8.97
C MET A 31 28.20 21.17 7.62
N ALA A 32 27.42 20.86 6.58
CA ALA A 32 27.86 20.79 5.19
C ALA A 32 27.11 21.83 4.33
N LYS A 33 27.73 22.33 3.26
CA LYS A 33 27.08 23.27 2.32
C LYS A 33 25.85 22.60 1.71
N GLY A 34 24.65 22.98 2.19
CA GLY A 34 23.36 22.57 1.64
C GLY A 34 22.39 21.86 2.58
N GLY A 35 22.73 21.61 3.85
CA GLY A 35 21.77 21.05 4.80
C GLY A 35 22.32 20.79 6.20
N ILE A 36 21.43 20.83 7.20
CA ILE A 36 21.69 20.49 8.60
C ILE A 36 21.11 19.09 8.83
N GLY A 37 21.95 18.13 9.21
CA GLY A 37 21.53 16.77 9.55
C GLY A 37 22.09 16.35 10.89
N MET A 38 21.24 15.89 11.80
CA MET A 38 21.65 15.21 13.02
C MET A 38 21.96 13.75 12.72
N VAL A 39 23.19 13.31 12.98
CA VAL A 39 23.58 11.91 12.88
C VAL A 39 23.78 11.39 14.31
N LEU A 40 23.04 10.34 14.67
CA LEU A 40 23.31 9.56 15.87
C LEU A 40 24.52 8.67 15.57
N ALA A 41 25.67 9.04 16.12
CA ALA A 41 26.84 8.17 16.13
C ALA A 41 26.82 7.36 17.44
N PRO A 42 26.59 6.04 17.42
CA PRO A 42 26.85 5.22 18.59
C PRO A 42 28.36 5.11 18.81
N GLU A 43 28.80 5.31 20.06
CA GLU A 43 30.21 5.16 20.45
C GLU A 43 30.70 3.73 20.13
N TYR A 44 31.70 3.64 19.25
CA TYR A 44 32.54 2.47 19.10
C TYR A 44 33.52 2.44 20.27
N SER A 45 33.21 1.64 21.29
CA SER A 45 34.06 1.39 22.45
C SER A 45 34.83 0.09 22.24
N ASP A 46 36.13 0.23 21.96
CA ASP A 46 37.07 -0.87 21.80
C ASP A 46 37.53 -1.37 23.19
N ASN A 47 37.47 -2.70 23.39
CA ASN A 47 38.10 -3.51 24.44
C ASN A 47 37.79 -3.25 25.93
N LYS A 48 36.95 -4.13 26.50
CA LYS A 48 37.19 -4.72 27.83
C LYS A 48 36.54 -6.11 27.98
N LYS A 49 37.36 -7.15 28.11
CA LYS A 49 36.97 -8.48 28.59
C LYS A 49 36.19 -8.37 29.91
N LYS A 50 34.96 -8.85 29.95
CA LYS A 50 34.30 -9.34 31.16
C LYS A 50 33.44 -10.57 30.83
N ASN A 51 33.78 -11.69 31.45
CA ASN A 51 32.91 -12.84 31.61
C ASN A 51 31.56 -12.40 32.21
N GLY A 52 30.46 -12.71 31.53
CA GLY A 52 29.12 -12.43 32.02
C GLY A 52 28.06 -12.85 30.99
N LYS A 53 27.42 -13.99 31.24
CA LYS A 53 26.22 -14.57 30.60
C LYS A 53 25.55 -13.66 29.55
N ASN A 54 25.78 -13.96 28.27
CA ASN A 54 25.13 -13.28 27.15
C ASN A 54 23.62 -13.58 27.13
N LYS A 55 22.82 -12.66 27.68
CA LYS A 55 21.40 -12.54 27.32
C LYS A 55 21.36 -11.75 26.00
N ILE A 56 21.41 -12.44 24.87
CA ILE A 56 21.17 -11.82 23.57
C ILE A 56 19.68 -11.53 23.50
N GLU A 57 19.29 -10.29 23.81
CA GLU A 57 17.95 -9.81 23.49
C GLU A 57 17.78 -9.89 21.97
N THR A 58 16.95 -10.83 21.54
CA THR A 58 16.58 -10.99 20.13
C THR A 58 15.77 -9.76 19.76
N VAL A 59 16.41 -8.80 19.07
CA VAL A 59 15.72 -7.64 18.52
C VAL A 59 14.67 -8.16 17.53
N MET A 60 13.38 -7.99 17.87
CA MET A 60 12.29 -8.36 16.98
C MET A 60 12.35 -7.52 15.71
N ASN A 61 12.34 -8.16 14.54
CA ASN A 61 12.53 -7.57 13.21
C ASN A 61 13.92 -6.94 12.99
N SER A 62 14.99 -7.74 13.13
CA SER A 62 16.34 -7.28 12.81
C SER A 62 16.49 -6.95 11.32
N ILE A 63 17.11 -5.80 11.04
CA ILE A 63 17.46 -5.40 9.67
C ILE A 63 18.72 -6.18 9.30
N GLN A 64 18.64 -6.97 8.24
CA GLN A 64 19.82 -7.64 7.70
C GLN A 64 20.71 -6.62 6.99
N PHE A 65 21.94 -6.45 7.47
CA PHE A 65 22.90 -5.57 6.82
C PHE A 65 23.26 -6.13 5.44
N PRO A 66 23.17 -5.33 4.37
CA PRO A 66 23.59 -5.79 3.05
C PRO A 66 25.09 -6.05 3.06
N LEU A 67 25.47 -7.31 2.88
CA LEU A 67 26.86 -7.78 2.79
C LEU A 67 27.53 -7.47 1.43
N LEU A 68 26.83 -6.73 0.56
CA LEU A 68 27.31 -6.37 -0.77
C LEU A 68 27.87 -4.95 -0.71
N ASP A 69 29.19 -4.84 -0.87
CA ASP A 69 29.85 -3.55 -1.10
C ASP A 69 29.34 -2.97 -2.41
N ARG A 70 28.46 -1.97 -2.32
CA ARG A 70 27.75 -1.38 -3.45
C ARG A 70 28.70 -0.41 -4.16
N THR A 71 29.70 -0.97 -4.84
CA THR A 71 30.60 -0.22 -5.72
C THR A 71 29.84 0.16 -6.98
N ALA A 72 29.09 1.26 -6.93
CA ALA A 72 28.51 1.86 -8.13
C ALA A 72 29.65 2.47 -8.96
N PRO A 73 29.96 1.97 -10.17
CA PRO A 73 30.93 2.62 -11.03
C PRO A 73 30.32 3.94 -11.52
N ASN A 74 30.71 5.04 -10.87
CA ASN A 74 30.28 6.40 -11.20
C ASN A 74 30.90 6.86 -12.52
N SER A 75 30.45 6.31 -13.64
CA SER A 75 30.72 6.89 -14.95
C SER A 75 29.72 8.01 -15.22
N VAL A 76 30.24 9.21 -15.51
CA VAL A 76 29.43 10.43 -15.77
C VAL A 76 28.40 10.22 -16.88
N ILE A 77 28.70 9.32 -17.83
CA ILE A 77 27.81 8.95 -18.94
C ILE A 77 26.63 8.07 -18.47
N SER A 78 26.84 7.17 -17.51
CA SER A 78 25.77 6.32 -16.97
C SER A 78 24.79 7.14 -16.12
N THR A 79 25.30 8.11 -15.36
CA THR A 79 24.46 9.00 -14.55
C THR A 79 23.54 9.87 -15.41
N THR A 80 24.02 10.43 -16.52
CA THR A 80 23.19 11.26 -17.41
C THR A 80 22.08 10.47 -18.10
N LEU A 81 22.33 9.22 -18.50
CA LEU A 81 21.32 8.32 -19.05
C LEU A 81 20.27 7.91 -18.01
N ASN A 82 20.70 7.64 -16.77
CA ASN A 82 19.79 7.35 -15.67
C ASN A 82 18.89 8.55 -15.35
N ASP A 83 19.46 9.77 -15.33
CA ASP A 83 18.71 11.00 -15.11
C ASP A 83 17.67 11.26 -16.19
N LEU A 84 18.02 11.02 -17.46
CA LEU A 84 17.07 11.11 -18.58
C LEU A 84 15.92 10.09 -18.46
N SER A 85 16.23 8.83 -18.12
CA SER A 85 15.23 7.78 -17.89
C SER A 85 14.34 8.09 -16.68
N ASN A 86 14.89 8.67 -15.63
CA ASN A 86 14.13 9.06 -14.45
C ASN A 86 13.22 10.25 -14.78
N TRP A 87 13.73 11.23 -15.51
CA TRP A 87 12.99 12.40 -15.96
C TRP A 87 11.81 12.04 -16.86
N SER A 88 11.99 11.12 -17.81
CA SER A 88 10.88 10.67 -18.67
C SER A 88 9.78 9.99 -17.85
N ARG A 89 10.13 9.07 -16.95
CA ARG A 89 9.16 8.37 -16.09
C ARG A 89 8.40 9.29 -15.15
N LEU A 90 9.10 10.21 -14.47
CA LEU A 90 8.44 11.11 -13.51
C LEU A 90 7.57 12.18 -14.21
N SER A 91 7.88 12.52 -15.47
CA SER A 91 7.12 13.51 -16.24
C SER A 91 5.84 12.93 -16.86
N SER A 92 5.80 11.63 -17.16
CA SER A 92 4.65 10.95 -17.78
C SER A 92 4.13 9.76 -16.98
N LEU A 93 3.58 10.02 -15.78
CA LEU A 93 2.98 8.97 -14.96
C LEU A 93 1.52 8.76 -15.36
N TRP A 94 1.10 7.54 -15.67
CA TRP A 94 -0.28 7.21 -16.05
C TRP A 94 -0.97 6.40 -14.95
N PRO A 95 -1.80 7.05 -14.11
CA PRO A 95 -2.50 6.31 -13.08
C PRO A 95 -3.63 5.48 -13.64
N LEU A 96 -3.79 4.31 -13.04
CA LEU A 96 -4.95 3.48 -13.22
C LEU A 96 -6.18 4.16 -12.60
N LEU A 97 -7.26 4.25 -13.38
CA LEU A 97 -8.59 4.65 -12.90
C LEU A 97 -9.15 3.59 -11.96
N TYR A 98 -8.64 3.58 -10.73
CA TYR A 98 -9.01 2.64 -9.69
C TYR A 98 -9.66 3.39 -8.53
N GLY A 99 -10.84 2.93 -8.12
CA GLY A 99 -11.59 3.50 -7.02
C GLY A 99 -12.57 2.50 -6.44
N THR A 100 -12.65 2.44 -5.11
CA THR A 100 -13.55 1.51 -4.43
C THR A 100 -14.50 2.19 -3.44
N SER A 101 -14.20 3.41 -2.99
CA SER A 101 -14.96 4.10 -1.95
C SER A 101 -14.87 5.62 -2.09
N CYS A 102 -15.18 6.37 -1.02
CA CYS A 102 -15.26 7.83 -0.99
C CYS A 102 -14.00 8.56 -1.49
N CYS A 103 -12.79 8.02 -1.28
CA CYS A 103 -11.54 8.63 -1.74
C CYS A 103 -11.48 8.75 -3.28
N PHE A 104 -12.23 7.93 -4.02
CA PHE A 104 -12.26 8.03 -5.48
C PHE A 104 -12.90 9.32 -5.98
N ILE A 105 -13.85 9.91 -5.24
CA ILE A 105 -14.47 11.18 -5.65
C ILE A 105 -13.45 12.32 -5.57
N GLU A 106 -12.61 12.35 -4.55
CA GLU A 106 -11.51 13.32 -4.45
C GLU A 106 -10.43 13.08 -5.50
N PHE A 107 -10.24 11.84 -5.94
CA PHE A 107 -9.39 11.57 -7.09
C PHE A 107 -10.03 12.02 -8.40
N ALA A 108 -11.33 11.79 -8.59
CA ALA A 108 -12.07 12.20 -9.77
C ALA A 108 -12.15 13.74 -9.89
N SER A 109 -12.17 14.46 -8.76
CA SER A 109 -12.15 15.93 -8.76
C SER A 109 -10.83 16.49 -9.32
N LEU A 110 -9.73 15.73 -9.27
CA LEU A 110 -8.47 16.09 -9.93
C LEU A 110 -8.56 16.05 -11.45
N ILE A 111 -9.34 15.11 -11.99
CA ILE A 111 -9.57 14.99 -13.44
C ILE A 111 -10.41 16.17 -13.97
N GLY A 112 -11.13 16.86 -13.08
CA GLY A 112 -11.88 18.06 -13.40
C GLY A 112 -11.01 19.28 -13.69
N SER A 113 -11.66 20.34 -14.18
CA SER A 113 -10.99 21.59 -14.60
C SER A 113 -10.33 22.39 -13.47
N ARG A 114 -10.77 22.20 -12.22
CA ARG A 114 -10.28 23.01 -11.09
C ARG A 114 -8.82 22.72 -10.72
N PHE A 115 -8.44 21.45 -10.71
CA PHE A 115 -7.11 21.01 -10.28
C PHE A 115 -6.21 20.56 -11.43
N ASP A 116 -6.81 20.16 -12.56
CA ASP A 116 -6.16 19.76 -13.80
C ASP A 116 -4.98 18.80 -13.61
N PHE A 117 -5.33 17.52 -13.54
CA PHE A 117 -4.39 16.43 -13.35
C PHE A 117 -3.42 16.25 -14.53
N ASP A 118 -3.85 16.56 -15.75
CA ASP A 118 -3.05 16.38 -16.97
C ASP A 118 -1.93 17.44 -17.07
N ARG A 119 -2.09 18.59 -16.41
CA ARG A 119 -1.01 19.59 -16.27
C ARG A 119 0.28 19.00 -15.70
N TYR A 120 0.17 17.99 -14.84
CA TYR A 120 1.31 17.29 -14.28
C TYR A 120 1.71 16.07 -15.11
N GLY A 121 1.27 15.95 -16.38
CA GLY A 121 1.57 14.81 -17.24
C GLY A 121 0.94 13.50 -16.76
N LEU A 122 -0.15 13.60 -15.97
CA LEU A 122 -0.88 12.44 -15.50
C LEU A 122 -2.14 12.19 -16.30
N VAL A 123 -2.10 11.15 -17.12
CA VAL A 123 -3.23 10.74 -17.96
C VAL A 123 -3.87 9.49 -17.36
N PRO A 124 -5.11 9.57 -16.84
CA PRO A 124 -5.78 8.42 -16.28
C PRO A 124 -6.08 7.36 -17.35
N ARG A 125 -5.70 6.10 -17.08
CA ARG A 125 -5.96 4.95 -17.97
C ARG A 125 -6.86 3.94 -17.26
N SER A 126 -7.81 3.36 -18.00
CA SER A 126 -8.70 2.32 -17.46
C SER A 126 -8.08 0.92 -17.52
N SER A 127 -7.09 0.70 -18.40
CA SER A 127 -6.43 -0.58 -18.56
C SER A 127 -5.17 -0.68 -17.69
N PRO A 128 -5.01 -1.74 -16.88
CA PRO A 128 -3.81 -1.93 -16.06
C PRO A 128 -2.55 -2.11 -16.91
N ARG A 129 -2.67 -2.62 -18.14
CA ARG A 129 -1.52 -2.79 -19.04
C ARG A 129 -0.97 -1.47 -19.59
N GLN A 130 -1.77 -0.41 -19.52
CA GLN A 130 -1.43 0.93 -19.98
C GLN A 130 -1.08 1.87 -18.83
N ALA A 131 -1.20 1.43 -17.58
CA ALA A 131 -0.95 2.27 -16.40
C ALA A 131 0.34 1.82 -15.72
N ASP A 132 1.10 2.77 -15.18
CA ASP A 132 2.32 2.55 -14.40
C ASP A 132 2.15 2.97 -12.94
N LEU A 133 1.16 3.81 -12.63
CA LEU A 133 0.81 4.23 -11.28
C LEU A 133 -0.53 3.62 -10.85
N ILE A 134 -0.62 3.09 -9.64
CA ILE A 134 -1.89 2.71 -9.03
C ILE A 134 -2.11 3.54 -7.76
N LEU A 135 -3.14 4.37 -7.80
CA LEU A 135 -3.62 5.10 -6.64
C LEU A 135 -4.73 4.28 -5.99
N THR A 136 -4.46 3.73 -4.81
CA THR A 136 -5.46 2.93 -4.10
C THR A 136 -6.47 3.85 -3.40
N ALA A 137 -7.43 4.36 -4.18
CA ALA A 137 -8.40 5.35 -3.74
C ALA A 137 -9.66 4.69 -3.14
N GLY A 138 -9.54 4.20 -1.89
CA GLY A 138 -10.68 3.72 -1.11
C GLY A 138 -10.44 2.43 -0.35
N THR A 139 -11.44 1.99 0.40
CA THR A 139 -11.36 0.81 1.26
C THR A 139 -11.24 -0.46 0.41
N VAL A 140 -10.33 -1.36 0.79
CA VAL A 140 -10.17 -2.67 0.16
C VAL A 140 -10.83 -3.72 1.05
N THR A 141 -11.87 -4.38 0.53
CA THR A 141 -12.53 -5.50 1.21
C THR A 141 -11.83 -6.82 0.88
N MET A 142 -12.07 -7.85 1.69
CA MET A 142 -11.56 -9.22 1.45
C MET A 142 -11.94 -9.75 0.06
N LYS A 143 -13.12 -9.38 -0.44
CA LYS A 143 -13.56 -9.75 -1.80
C LYS A 143 -12.77 -9.02 -2.89
N MET A 144 -12.40 -7.77 -2.65
CA MET A 144 -11.66 -6.95 -3.61
C MET A 144 -10.15 -7.19 -3.58
N ALA A 145 -9.60 -7.65 -2.44
CA ALA A 145 -8.19 -7.92 -2.24
C ALA A 145 -7.52 -8.75 -3.36
N PRO A 146 -8.04 -9.94 -3.76
CA PRO A 146 -7.43 -10.72 -4.84
C PRO A 146 -7.51 -10.01 -6.20
N SER A 147 -8.58 -9.25 -6.46
CA SER A 147 -8.72 -8.46 -7.69
C SER A 147 -7.69 -7.34 -7.76
N LEU A 148 -7.42 -6.66 -6.64
CA LEU A 148 -6.40 -5.62 -6.57
C LEU A 148 -4.99 -6.18 -6.82
N VAL A 149 -4.65 -7.31 -6.20
CA VAL A 149 -3.37 -7.99 -6.45
C VAL A 149 -3.25 -8.35 -7.94
N ARG A 150 -4.30 -8.89 -8.54
CA ARG A 150 -4.32 -9.23 -9.97
C ARG A 150 -4.14 -8.01 -10.88
N LEU A 151 -4.73 -6.86 -10.54
CA LEU A 151 -4.51 -5.61 -11.28
C LEU A 151 -3.04 -5.18 -11.21
N TYR A 152 -2.46 -5.20 -10.01
CA TYR A 152 -1.05 -4.87 -9.80
C TYR A 152 -0.10 -5.82 -10.55
N GLU A 153 -0.45 -7.10 -10.63
CA GLU A 153 0.30 -8.12 -11.39
C GLU A 153 0.25 -7.93 -12.89
N GLN A 154 -0.85 -7.38 -13.42
CA GLN A 154 -1.04 -7.15 -14.84
C GLN A 154 -0.40 -5.84 -15.34
N MET A 155 0.09 -5.00 -14.43
CA MET A 155 0.79 -3.76 -14.76
C MET A 155 2.24 -4.01 -15.20
N PRO A 156 2.74 -3.28 -16.21
CA PRO A 156 4.14 -3.35 -16.62
C PRO A 156 5.08 -2.89 -15.49
N GLU A 157 6.34 -3.33 -15.54
CA GLU A 157 7.41 -2.74 -14.74
C GLU A 157 8.04 -1.57 -15.52
N PRO A 158 8.34 -0.41 -14.92
CA PRO A 158 8.24 -0.04 -13.51
C PRO A 158 6.82 0.40 -13.10
N LYS A 159 6.37 -0.02 -11.91
CA LYS A 159 5.05 0.33 -11.36
C LYS A 159 5.14 0.89 -9.96
N TYR A 160 4.28 1.85 -9.66
CA TYR A 160 4.26 2.58 -8.40
C TYR A 160 2.89 2.51 -7.72
N VAL A 161 2.87 2.44 -6.40
CA VAL A 161 1.65 2.33 -5.59
C VAL A 161 1.60 3.48 -4.60
N ILE A 162 0.51 4.25 -4.63
CA ILE A 162 0.20 5.23 -3.58
C ILE A 162 -0.99 4.73 -2.76
N ALA A 163 -0.84 4.67 -1.45
CA ALA A 163 -1.91 4.40 -0.50
C ALA A 163 -2.67 5.69 -0.18
N MET A 164 -3.88 5.84 -0.71
CA MET A 164 -4.69 7.05 -0.56
C MET A 164 -5.81 6.85 0.47
N GLY A 165 -5.68 7.60 1.56
CA GLY A 165 -6.67 7.68 2.62
C GLY A 165 -6.43 6.71 3.77
N ALA A 166 -7.01 7.00 4.92
CA ALA A 166 -6.79 6.26 6.16
C ALA A 166 -7.13 4.76 6.03
N CYS A 167 -8.13 4.43 5.21
CA CYS A 167 -8.57 3.05 4.98
C CYS A 167 -7.49 2.18 4.33
N THR A 168 -6.68 2.72 3.41
CA THR A 168 -5.61 1.95 2.76
C THR A 168 -4.31 1.88 3.55
N ILE A 169 -4.13 2.74 4.55
CA ILE A 169 -2.91 2.75 5.37
C ILE A 169 -3.05 1.78 6.53
N THR A 170 -4.11 1.92 7.34
CA THR A 170 -4.30 1.13 8.56
C THR A 170 -5.64 0.42 8.65
N GLY A 171 -6.52 0.59 7.64
CA GLY A 171 -7.94 0.24 7.73
C GLY A 171 -8.81 1.42 8.21
N GLY A 172 -8.22 2.53 8.66
CA GLY A 172 -8.94 3.74 9.03
C GLY A 172 -9.98 3.48 10.13
N MET A 173 -11.20 4.01 9.95
CA MET A 173 -12.32 3.76 10.86
C MET A 173 -12.74 2.29 10.94
N PHE A 174 -12.41 1.48 9.93
CA PHE A 174 -12.76 0.06 9.89
C PHE A 174 -11.72 -0.82 10.59
N SER A 175 -10.64 -0.23 11.14
CA SER A 175 -9.55 -0.98 11.76
C SER A 175 -9.97 -1.69 13.06
N THR A 176 -10.94 -1.18 13.82
CA THR A 176 -11.37 -1.79 15.09
C THR A 176 -12.25 -3.01 14.84
N ASP A 177 -13.45 -2.80 14.30
CA ASP A 177 -14.55 -3.78 14.43
C ASP A 177 -14.95 -4.46 13.11
N SER A 178 -14.32 -4.12 11.98
CA SER A 178 -14.72 -4.70 10.70
C SER A 178 -14.09 -6.09 10.48
N TYR A 179 -14.92 -7.04 10.06
CA TYR A 179 -14.50 -8.41 9.73
C TYR A 179 -14.05 -8.56 8.27
N SER A 180 -14.47 -7.65 7.38
CA SER A 180 -14.37 -7.80 5.93
C SER A 180 -13.39 -6.82 5.26
N THR A 181 -12.78 -5.88 6.00
CA THR A 181 -11.83 -4.93 5.41
C THR A 181 -10.39 -5.37 5.65
N VAL A 182 -9.54 -5.14 4.67
CA VAL A 182 -8.10 -5.36 4.80
C VAL A 182 -7.50 -4.15 5.52
N ARG A 183 -6.88 -4.40 6.68
CA ARG A 183 -6.22 -3.38 7.49
C ARG A 183 -4.86 -2.99 6.86
N GLY A 184 -4.88 -2.14 5.85
CA GLY A 184 -3.69 -1.70 5.13
C GLY A 184 -3.48 -2.46 3.82
N VAL A 185 -3.19 -1.71 2.75
CA VAL A 185 -2.95 -2.24 1.40
C VAL A 185 -1.51 -2.74 1.23
N ASP A 186 -0.62 -2.31 2.12
CA ASP A 186 0.77 -2.76 2.28
C ASP A 186 0.89 -4.28 2.51
N LYS A 187 -0.15 -4.90 3.07
CA LYS A 187 -0.24 -6.36 3.22
C LYS A 187 -0.44 -7.11 1.89
N LEU A 188 -0.93 -6.43 0.86
CA LEU A 188 -1.25 -7.02 -0.44
C LEU A 188 -0.22 -6.67 -1.49
N ILE A 189 0.15 -5.39 -1.57
CA ILE A 189 1.04 -4.84 -2.59
C ILE A 189 2.04 -3.85 -1.94
N PRO A 190 3.27 -3.75 -2.46
CA PRO A 190 4.27 -2.85 -1.89
C PRO A 190 3.86 -1.40 -2.14
N VAL A 191 3.73 -0.61 -1.08
CA VAL A 191 3.35 0.81 -1.15
C VAL A 191 4.58 1.70 -1.22
N ASP A 192 4.57 2.67 -2.14
CA ASP A 192 5.65 3.64 -2.31
C ASP A 192 5.49 4.90 -1.46
N VAL A 193 4.26 5.43 -1.41
CA VAL A 193 3.91 6.66 -0.70
C VAL A 193 2.58 6.46 0.02
N TYR A 194 2.53 6.90 1.27
CA TYR A 194 1.31 6.92 2.08
C TYR A 194 0.74 8.34 2.14
N LEU A 195 -0.55 8.47 1.85
CA LEU A 195 -1.30 9.74 1.90
C LEU A 195 -2.44 9.64 2.92
N PRO A 196 -2.28 10.18 4.14
CA PRO A 196 -3.34 10.18 5.13
C PRO A 196 -4.47 11.16 4.75
N GLY A 197 -5.69 10.87 5.19
CA GLY A 197 -6.89 11.67 4.96
C GLY A 197 -8.17 10.83 4.91
N CYS A 198 -9.35 11.44 5.08
CA CYS A 198 -10.63 10.73 5.04
C CYS A 198 -11.80 11.64 4.57
N PRO A 199 -11.91 11.94 3.26
CA PRO A 199 -10.90 11.71 2.22
C PRO A 199 -9.82 12.81 2.23
N PRO A 200 -8.61 12.55 1.71
CA PRO A 200 -7.59 13.58 1.56
C PRO A 200 -8.03 14.63 0.53
N LYS A 201 -7.75 15.90 0.79
CA LYS A 201 -8.06 16.97 -0.17
C LYS A 201 -7.30 16.77 -1.49
N PRO A 202 -7.82 17.22 -2.63
CA PRO A 202 -7.17 17.06 -3.94
C PRO A 202 -5.74 17.64 -3.97
N GLU A 203 -5.50 18.76 -3.30
CA GLU A 203 -4.17 19.37 -3.21
C GLU A 203 -3.16 18.45 -2.50
N ALA A 204 -3.61 17.67 -1.52
CA ALA A 204 -2.78 16.70 -0.81
C ALA A 204 -2.42 15.50 -1.69
N VAL A 205 -3.27 15.15 -2.66
CA VAL A 205 -2.96 14.12 -3.67
C VAL A 205 -1.84 14.60 -4.59
N ILE A 206 -1.88 15.87 -5.01
CA ILE A 206 -0.82 16.49 -5.83
C ILE A 206 0.52 16.51 -5.06
N ASP A 207 0.49 16.78 -3.75
CA ASP A 207 1.69 16.68 -2.90
C ASP A 207 2.23 15.25 -2.82
N ALA A 208 1.36 14.24 -2.67
CA ALA A 208 1.77 12.84 -2.67
C ALA A 208 2.43 12.43 -3.99
N ILE A 209 1.92 12.90 -5.13
CA ILE A 209 2.54 12.68 -6.45
C ILE A 209 3.88 13.39 -6.54
N THR A 210 3.99 14.60 -6.00
CA THR A 210 5.27 15.34 -5.95
C THR A 210 6.31 14.58 -5.12
N LYS A 211 5.90 13.96 -4.00
CA LYS A 211 6.76 13.07 -3.21
C LYS A 211 7.16 11.81 -3.97
N LEU A 212 6.22 11.21 -4.71
CA LEU A 212 6.52 10.06 -5.57
C LEU A 212 7.55 10.43 -6.65
N ARG A 213 7.41 11.58 -7.30
CA ARG A 213 8.39 12.07 -8.29
C ARG A 213 9.80 12.21 -7.71
N LYS A 214 9.92 12.74 -6.49
CA LYS A 214 11.20 12.82 -5.76
C LYS A 214 11.77 11.45 -5.40
N LYS A 215 10.92 10.43 -5.25
CA LYS A 215 11.35 9.04 -5.05
C LYS A 215 11.90 8.46 -6.35
N ILE A 216 11.17 8.61 -7.46
CA ILE A 216 11.55 8.13 -8.80
C ILE A 216 12.87 8.78 -9.25
N SER A 217 13.07 10.07 -8.98
CA SER A 217 14.31 10.76 -9.36
C SER A 217 15.56 10.19 -8.68
N ARG A 218 15.41 9.49 -7.55
CA ARG A 218 16.51 8.89 -6.78
C ARG A 218 16.76 7.42 -7.12
N GLU A 219 15.96 6.84 -8.02
CA GLU A 219 16.13 5.43 -8.41
C GLU A 219 17.37 5.24 -9.28
N LEU A 220 18.10 4.18 -8.99
CA LEU A 220 19.23 3.73 -9.79
C LEU A 220 18.76 2.62 -10.74
N TYR A 221 19.33 2.60 -11.95
CA TYR A 221 19.02 1.58 -12.95
C TYR A 221 19.23 0.15 -12.43
N GLU A 222 20.35 -0.11 -11.74
CA GLU A 222 20.72 -1.43 -11.22
C GLU A 222 19.75 -1.99 -10.17
N ASP A 223 19.10 -1.11 -9.39
CA ASP A 223 18.14 -1.51 -8.36
C ASP A 223 16.87 -2.13 -8.98
N ARG A 224 16.60 -1.81 -10.25
CA ARG A 224 15.47 -2.39 -11.00
C ARG A 224 15.71 -3.85 -11.36
N ILE A 225 16.93 -4.23 -11.72
CA ILE A 225 17.27 -5.62 -12.06
C ILE A 225 17.01 -6.52 -10.85
N ARG A 226 17.27 -6.01 -9.64
CA ARG A 226 17.06 -6.74 -8.38
C ARG A 226 15.59 -6.83 -7.95
N SER A 227 14.73 -5.95 -8.45
CA SER A 227 13.30 -5.94 -8.13
C SER A 227 12.51 -7.05 -8.84
N GLN A 228 13.12 -7.78 -9.78
CA GLN A 228 12.43 -8.87 -10.48
C GLN A 228 11.98 -9.93 -9.47
N ARG A 229 10.71 -10.34 -9.59
CA ARG A 229 10.09 -11.34 -8.71
C ARG A 229 10.93 -12.61 -8.69
N VAL A 230 11.39 -12.99 -7.51
CA VAL A 230 12.08 -14.27 -7.31
C VAL A 230 11.02 -15.37 -7.22
N ASN A 231 10.97 -16.22 -8.24
CA ASN A 231 10.05 -17.35 -8.29
C ASN A 231 10.49 -18.45 -7.32
N ARG A 232 9.93 -18.44 -6.10
CA ARG A 232 10.08 -19.53 -5.13
C ARG A 232 8.82 -20.40 -5.16
N CYS A 233 8.81 -21.38 -6.06
CA CYS A 233 7.67 -22.27 -6.26
C CYS A 233 7.80 -23.52 -5.37
N PHE A 234 6.77 -23.80 -4.57
CA PHE A 234 6.65 -25.04 -3.79
C PHE A 234 5.34 -25.72 -4.16
N THR A 235 5.35 -27.05 -4.28
CA THR A 235 4.16 -27.85 -4.63
C THR A 235 3.85 -28.82 -3.50
N THR A 236 2.61 -28.84 -3.03
CA THR A 236 2.13 -29.76 -1.99
C THR A 236 0.78 -30.37 -2.38
N ASN A 237 0.59 -31.66 -2.06
CA ASN A 237 -0.67 -32.36 -2.31
C ASN A 237 -1.67 -32.08 -1.18
N HIS A 238 -2.95 -31.88 -1.50
CA HIS A 238 -4.01 -31.58 -0.54
C HIS A 238 -5.19 -32.56 -0.69
N LYS A 239 -5.96 -32.78 0.39
CA LYS A 239 -7.14 -33.66 0.43
C LYS A 239 -8.49 -32.90 0.43
N PHE A 240 -8.53 -31.68 -0.10
CA PHE A 240 -9.77 -30.90 -0.12
C PHE A 240 -10.77 -31.45 -1.15
N HIS A 241 -12.06 -31.38 -0.83
CA HIS A 241 -13.13 -31.73 -1.75
C HIS A 241 -13.40 -30.58 -2.74
N VAL A 242 -13.38 -30.88 -4.04
CA VAL A 242 -13.70 -29.90 -5.08
C VAL A 242 -15.21 -29.62 -5.07
N ARG A 243 -15.60 -28.35 -4.89
CA ARG A 243 -16.99 -27.88 -5.05
C ARG A 243 -17.19 -27.14 -6.37
N ARG A 244 -18.41 -27.19 -6.89
CA ARG A 244 -18.83 -26.42 -8.09
C ARG A 244 -18.90 -24.92 -7.75
N SER A 245 -18.65 -24.07 -8.75
CA SER A 245 -18.79 -22.61 -8.60
C SER A 245 -20.22 -22.21 -8.25
N ILE A 246 -20.37 -21.29 -7.28
CA ILE A 246 -21.65 -20.72 -6.87
C ILE A 246 -22.16 -19.67 -7.89
N HIS A 247 -21.24 -19.05 -8.63
CA HIS A 247 -21.55 -18.01 -9.62
C HIS A 247 -21.59 -18.62 -11.03
N THR A 248 -22.80 -19.02 -11.46
CA THR A 248 -23.04 -19.69 -12.76
C THR A 248 -23.42 -18.73 -13.89
N GLY A 249 -23.60 -17.44 -13.61
CA GLY A 249 -23.97 -16.43 -14.63
C GLY A 249 -25.44 -16.42 -15.04
N ASN A 250 -26.21 -17.45 -14.68
CA ASN A 250 -27.65 -17.54 -14.94
C ASN A 250 -28.45 -16.76 -13.90
N TYR A 251 -28.53 -15.43 -14.09
CA TYR A 251 -29.37 -14.56 -13.24
C TYR A 251 -30.86 -14.71 -13.61
N ASP A 252 -31.17 -14.81 -14.90
CA ASP A 252 -32.56 -14.85 -15.40
C ASP A 252 -33.21 -16.25 -15.36
N GLN A 253 -32.43 -17.29 -15.12
CA GLN A 253 -32.84 -18.69 -15.29
C GLN A 253 -33.07 -19.45 -13.97
N ARG A 254 -33.14 -18.77 -12.82
CA ARG A 254 -33.50 -19.46 -11.58
C ARG A 254 -35.01 -19.68 -11.52
N VAL A 255 -35.35 -20.95 -11.67
CA VAL A 255 -36.54 -21.71 -11.23
C VAL A 255 -37.09 -21.34 -9.83
N LEU A 256 -36.53 -20.35 -9.14
CA LEU A 256 -36.93 -19.83 -7.83
C LEU A 256 -37.93 -18.66 -7.89
N TYR A 257 -38.19 -18.08 -9.07
CA TYR A 257 -39.36 -17.23 -9.30
C TYR A 257 -40.53 -18.05 -9.89
N GLN A 258 -40.67 -19.32 -9.52
CA GLN A 258 -42.00 -19.90 -9.61
C GLN A 258 -42.85 -19.20 -8.54
N PRO A 259 -43.99 -18.55 -8.90
CA PRO A 259 -44.98 -18.22 -7.90
C PRO A 259 -45.28 -19.51 -7.12
N PRO A 260 -45.55 -19.44 -5.80
CA PRO A 260 -45.78 -20.64 -5.02
C PRO A 260 -46.75 -21.53 -5.78
N SER A 261 -46.29 -22.75 -6.12
CA SER A 261 -47.12 -23.76 -6.75
C SER A 261 -48.40 -23.81 -5.95
N THR A 262 -49.53 -23.49 -6.58
CA THR A 262 -50.85 -23.66 -5.99
C THR A 262 -51.06 -25.16 -5.88
N SER A 263 -50.42 -25.78 -4.88
CA SER A 263 -50.68 -27.15 -4.49
C SER A 263 -52.07 -27.13 -3.92
N GLU A 264 -52.99 -27.69 -4.69
CA GLU A 264 -54.34 -28.06 -4.34
C GLU A 264 -54.46 -28.29 -2.83
N ILE A 265 -55.09 -27.35 -2.14
CA ILE A 265 -55.55 -27.57 -0.77
C ILE A 265 -56.54 -28.74 -0.88
N PRO A 266 -56.34 -29.87 -0.18
CA PRO A 266 -57.36 -30.89 -0.12
C PRO A 266 -58.59 -30.24 0.52
N THR A 267 -59.70 -30.19 -0.22
CA THR A 267 -60.96 -29.55 0.15
C THR A 267 -61.58 -30.10 1.44
N GLU A 268 -61.00 -31.13 2.04
CA GLU A 268 -61.46 -31.74 3.29
C GLU A 268 -61.09 -30.93 4.56
N ILE A 269 -60.01 -30.16 4.56
CA ILE A 269 -59.60 -29.37 5.75
C ILE A 269 -60.50 -28.13 5.93
N PHE A 270 -61.06 -27.59 4.84
CA PHE A 270 -61.94 -26.42 4.88
C PHE A 270 -63.35 -26.72 5.42
N SER A 271 -63.82 -27.97 5.33
CA SER A 271 -65.14 -28.38 5.83
C SER A 271 -65.16 -28.52 7.36
N LYS A 272 -64.09 -29.05 7.95
CA LYS A 272 -64.00 -29.24 9.42
C LYS A 272 -63.97 -27.92 10.20
N TYR A 273 -63.41 -26.85 9.63
CA TYR A 273 -63.34 -25.54 10.29
C TYR A 273 -64.65 -24.74 10.20
N LYS A 274 -65.52 -25.05 9.22
CA LYS A 274 -66.84 -24.42 9.09
C LYS A 274 -67.89 -25.00 10.03
N ASN A 275 -67.74 -26.26 10.46
CA ASN A 275 -68.68 -26.90 11.39
C ASN A 275 -68.43 -26.58 12.87
N SER A 276 -67.32 -25.91 13.20
CA SER A 276 -66.95 -25.60 14.59
C SER A 276 -67.24 -24.15 15.04
N VAL A 277 -67.90 -23.34 14.22
CA VAL A 277 -68.28 -21.96 14.58
C VAL A 277 -69.80 -21.81 14.49
N SER A 278 -70.49 -22.32 15.51
CA SER A 278 -71.88 -21.96 15.81
C SER A 278 -71.92 -20.66 16.62
N SER A 279 -72.51 -19.63 16.00
CA SER A 279 -73.25 -18.47 16.58
C SER A 279 -72.82 -17.86 17.93
N PRO A 280 -72.55 -16.54 18.01
CA PRO A 280 -72.81 -15.78 19.23
C PRO A 280 -74.30 -15.46 19.34
N GLU A 281 -74.93 -15.94 20.42
CA GLU A 281 -76.27 -15.52 20.86
C GLU A 281 -76.31 -14.03 21.17
N LEU A 282 -77.33 -13.35 20.63
CA LEU A 282 -77.84 -12.08 21.12
C LEU A 282 -78.49 -12.31 22.49
N VAL A 283 -78.04 -11.59 23.52
CA VAL A 283 -78.81 -11.36 24.73
C VAL A 283 -78.83 -9.85 25.00
N ASN A 284 -80.06 -9.37 25.21
CA ASN A 284 -80.54 -8.00 25.32
C ASN A 284 -79.76 -7.06 26.23
#